data_AF-A0A2D9YXV5-F1
#
_entry.id   AF-A0A2D9YXV5-F1
#
_cell.length_a   1.000
_cell.length_b   1.000
_cell.length_c   1.000
_cell.angle_alpha   90.00
_cell.angle_beta   90.00
_cell.angle_gamma   90.00
#
_symmetry.space_group_name_H-M   'P 1'
#
loop_
_entity.id
_entity.type
_entity.pdbx_description
1 polymer ?
#
loop_
_entity_poly.entity_id
_entity_poly.type
_entity_poly.pdbx_seq_one_letter_code
_entity_poly.pdbx_strand_id
1 'polypeptide(L)'
;MSILDAVARGADLKHFNEKKEPKNNFDAKKADKDLKACPVCKTVWEIMVFNQTLDYKYYHNFPRYGKKKGVCPSCTIRMKNKYYHNSEVLDPA
;
A
#
# COMPACT_ATOMS: atom_id res chain seq x y z
N MET A 1 -14.59 17.60 -49.88
CA MET A 1 -14.90 16.37 -49.12
C MET A 1 -15.70 16.77 -47.91
N SER A 2 -16.98 16.40 -47.86
CA SER A 2 -17.88 16.72 -46.75
C SER A 2 -17.63 15.76 -45.57
N ILE A 3 -17.93 16.21 -44.35
CA ILE A 3 -17.93 15.35 -43.15
C ILE A 3 -18.84 14.13 -43.36
N LEU A 4 -19.93 14.29 -44.13
CA LEU A 4 -20.86 13.21 -44.49
C LEU A 4 -20.20 12.11 -45.33
N ASP A 5 -19.27 12.46 -46.22
CA ASP A 5 -18.55 11.48 -47.05
C ASP A 5 -17.57 10.64 -46.21
N ALA A 6 -16.99 11.22 -45.17
CA ALA A 6 -16.07 10.53 -44.27
C ALA A 6 -16.79 9.49 -43.39
N VAL A 7 -18.00 9.82 -42.93
CA VAL A 7 -18.87 8.92 -42.16
C VAL A 7 -19.39 7.78 -43.03
N ALA A 8 -19.85 8.08 -44.26
CA ALA A 8 -20.35 7.07 -45.19
C ALA A 8 -19.27 6.04 -45.59
N ARG A 9 -18.00 6.44 -45.57
CA ARG A 9 -16.84 5.57 -45.86
C ARG A 9 -16.32 4.79 -44.64
N GLY A 10 -16.98 4.91 -43.48
CA GLY A 10 -16.59 4.21 -42.25
C GLY A 10 -15.21 4.61 -41.72
N ALA A 11 -14.75 5.83 -42.05
CA ALA A 11 -13.42 6.32 -41.67
C ALA A 11 -13.38 6.91 -40.23
N ASP A 12 -14.50 6.94 -39.50
CA ASP A 12 -14.61 7.57 -38.19
C ASP A 12 -14.21 6.66 -37.00
N LEU A 13 -13.99 5.36 -37.23
CA LEU A 13 -13.68 4.39 -36.17
C LEU A 13 -12.19 4.04 -36.07
N LYS A 14 -11.31 5.03 -35.94
CA LYS A 14 -9.89 4.78 -35.63
C LYS A 14 -9.49 5.28 -34.24
N HIS A 15 -10.17 4.77 -33.21
CA HIS A 15 -9.64 4.74 -31.85
C HIS A 15 -9.58 3.31 -31.25
N PHE A 16 -9.66 2.28 -32.08
CA PHE A 16 -9.62 0.87 -31.61
C PHE A 16 -8.21 0.35 -31.29
N ASN A 17 -7.17 1.18 -31.42
CA ASN A 17 -5.79 0.71 -31.27
C ASN A 17 -4.87 1.74 -30.61
N GLU A 18 -5.41 2.58 -29.70
CA GLU A 18 -4.54 3.13 -28.65
C GLU A 18 -4.09 1.96 -27.78
N LYS A 19 -2.99 1.32 -28.16
CA LYS A 19 -2.20 0.49 -27.26
C LYS A 19 -1.80 1.41 -26.11
N LYS A 20 -2.59 1.42 -25.04
CA LYS A 20 -2.17 2.01 -23.76
C LYS A 20 -0.89 1.29 -23.39
N GLU A 21 0.25 1.95 -23.62
CA GLU A 21 1.51 1.45 -23.14
C GLU A 21 1.36 1.14 -21.65
N PRO A 22 1.83 -0.03 -21.17
CA PRO A 22 1.72 -0.35 -19.76
C PRO A 22 2.52 0.70 -19.01
N LYS A 23 1.84 1.70 -18.43
CA LYS A 23 2.46 2.70 -17.56
C LYS A 23 3.28 1.92 -16.54
N ASN A 24 4.57 2.21 -16.51
CA ASN A 24 5.51 1.45 -15.71
C ASN A 24 5.25 1.81 -14.24
N ASN A 25 4.37 1.02 -13.59
CA ASN A 25 3.89 1.25 -12.24
C ASN A 25 4.96 0.84 -11.20
N PHE A 26 6.16 1.41 -11.32
CA PHE A 26 7.26 1.15 -10.40
C PHE A 26 6.90 1.53 -8.97
N ASP A 27 6.21 2.66 -8.79
CA ASP A 27 5.78 3.14 -7.48
C ASP A 27 4.82 2.15 -6.80
N ALA A 28 3.88 1.58 -7.56
CA ALA A 28 2.97 0.57 -7.05
C ALA A 28 3.72 -0.70 -6.62
N LYS A 29 4.64 -1.18 -7.46
CA LYS A 29 5.48 -2.36 -7.15
C LYS A 29 6.35 -2.14 -5.91
N LYS A 30 6.92 -0.95 -5.76
CA LYS A 30 7.73 -0.59 -4.59
C LYS A 30 6.87 -0.52 -3.33
N ALA A 31 5.72 0.14 -3.40
CA ALA A 31 4.77 0.22 -2.29
C ALA A 31 4.23 -1.17 -1.87
N ASP A 32 4.08 -2.12 -2.79
CA ASP A 32 3.69 -3.49 -2.45
C ASP A 32 4.82 -4.30 -1.79
N LYS A 33 6.08 -3.97 -2.11
CA LYS A 33 7.26 -4.62 -1.52
C LYS A 33 7.56 -4.12 -0.11
N ASP A 34 7.46 -2.80 0.10
CA ASP A 34 7.95 -2.14 1.31
C ASP A 34 6.86 -2.04 2.40
N LEU A 35 5.58 -1.94 2.01
CA LEU A 35 4.46 -1.87 2.94
C LEU A 35 4.00 -3.25 3.41
N LYS A 36 3.64 -3.35 4.69
CA LYS A 36 3.08 -4.55 5.31
C LYS A 36 1.67 -4.27 5.83
N ALA A 37 0.80 -5.27 5.78
CA ALA A 37 -0.60 -5.17 6.22
C ALA A 37 -0.87 -6.05 7.46
N CYS A 38 -1.63 -5.51 8.42
CA CYS A 38 -1.73 -6.11 9.74
C CYS A 38 -2.96 -7.00 9.77
N PRO A 39 -2.87 -8.29 10.08
CA PRO A 39 -4.06 -9.12 10.17
C PRO A 39 -4.91 -8.76 11.39
N VAL A 40 -4.32 -8.18 12.43
CA VAL A 40 -4.99 -7.87 13.71
C VAL A 40 -5.74 -6.54 13.62
N CYS A 41 -5.03 -5.41 13.50
CA CYS A 41 -5.64 -4.09 13.46
C CYS A 41 -6.03 -3.63 12.05
N LYS A 42 -5.70 -4.42 11.01
CA LYS A 42 -5.99 -4.09 9.60
C LYS A 42 -5.27 -2.84 9.08
N THR A 43 -4.38 -2.22 9.84
CA THR A 43 -3.56 -1.07 9.40
C THR A 43 -2.41 -1.51 8.51
N VAL A 44 -2.02 -0.66 7.56
CA VAL A 44 -0.81 -0.83 6.75
C VAL A 44 0.33 -0.01 7.38
N TRP A 45 1.54 -0.56 7.49
CA TRP A 45 2.69 0.19 7.97
C TRP A 45 3.93 -0.02 7.12
N GLU A 46 4.83 0.94 7.22
CA GLU A 46 6.15 0.97 6.61
C GLU A 46 7.22 0.94 7.70
N ILE A 47 8.36 0.33 7.40
CA ILE A 47 9.54 0.36 8.27
C ILE A 47 10.55 1.30 7.61
N MET A 48 10.80 2.44 8.25
CA MET A 48 11.83 3.37 7.81
C MET A 48 13.08 3.17 8.66
N VAL A 49 14.24 3.11 8.00
CA VAL A 49 15.54 2.99 8.68
C VAL A 49 16.30 4.28 8.42
N PHE A 50 16.51 5.09 9.46
CA PHE A 50 17.27 6.32 9.40
C PHE A 50 18.39 6.27 10.43
N ASN A 51 19.65 6.39 10.00
CA ASN A 51 20.81 6.45 10.91
C ASN A 51 20.76 5.42 12.07
N GLN A 52 20.50 4.15 11.76
CA GLN A 52 20.34 3.02 12.71
C GLN A 52 19.09 3.07 13.62
N THR A 53 18.27 4.12 13.53
CA THR A 53 16.96 4.18 14.17
C THR A 53 15.88 3.59 13.27
N LEU A 54 14.99 2.79 13.86
CA LEU A 54 13.81 2.23 13.20
C LEU A 54 12.61 3.10 13.54
N ASP A 55 11.97 3.65 12.51
CA ASP A 55 10.72 4.39 12.63
C ASP A 55 9.60 3.68 11.86
N TYR A 56 8.36 3.86 12.31
CA TYR A 56 7.18 3.18 11.79
C TYR A 56 6.10 4.18 11.40
N LYS A 57 5.82 4.27 10.10
CA LYS A 57 4.67 5.03 9.59
C LYS A 57 3.47 4.14 9.41
N TYR A 58 2.32 4.60 9.91
CA TYR A 58 1.05 3.88 9.85
C TYR A 58 0.07 4.58 8.91
N TYR A 59 -0.57 3.81 8.05
CA TYR A 59 -1.55 4.28 7.08
C TYR A 59 -2.88 3.54 7.30
N HIS A 60 -3.91 4.29 7.71
CA HIS A 60 -5.24 3.73 7.99
C HIS A 60 -6.11 3.57 6.74
N ASN A 61 -5.97 4.48 5.77
CA ASN A 61 -6.76 4.52 4.53
C ASN A 61 -5.96 4.02 3.32
N PHE A 62 -5.24 2.89 3.47
CA PHE A 62 -4.43 2.33 2.39
C PHE A 62 -4.94 0.95 1.95
N PRO A 63 -5.00 0.64 0.63
CA PRO A 63 -5.41 -0.67 0.15
C PRO A 63 -4.52 -1.82 0.65
N ARG A 64 -5.16 -2.92 1.08
CA ARG A 64 -4.49 -4.03 1.79
C ARG A 64 -4.17 -5.24 0.92
N TYR A 65 -4.76 -5.31 -0.27
CA TYR A 65 -4.58 -6.43 -1.18
C TYR A 65 -3.17 -6.47 -1.74
N GLY A 66 -2.63 -7.68 -1.97
CA GLY A 66 -1.30 -7.87 -2.57
C GLY A 66 -0.10 -7.59 -1.65
N LYS A 67 -0.31 -7.06 -0.44
CA LYS A 67 0.77 -6.72 0.49
C LYS A 67 1.17 -7.87 1.40
N LYS A 68 2.44 -7.88 1.82
CA LYS A 68 2.94 -8.86 2.79
C LYS A 68 2.21 -8.69 4.12
N LYS A 69 1.71 -9.80 4.67
CA LYS A 69 1.03 -9.82 5.97
C LYS A 69 2.06 -9.90 7.10
N GLY A 70 1.87 -9.14 8.17
CA GLY A 70 2.70 -9.18 9.38
C GLY A 70 1.99 -8.58 10.57
N VAL A 71 2.43 -8.81 11.80
CA VAL A 71 1.87 -8.11 12.96
C VAL A 71 2.59 -6.77 13.12
N CYS A 72 1.84 -5.68 13.27
CA CYS A 72 2.45 -4.36 13.41
C CYS A 72 3.04 -4.17 14.82
N PRO A 73 4.07 -3.31 15.00
CA PRO A 73 4.71 -3.10 16.31
C PRO A 73 3.71 -2.68 17.39
N SER A 74 2.74 -1.83 17.06
CA SER A 74 1.67 -1.44 17.99
C SER A 74 0.85 -2.63 18.48
N CYS A 75 0.48 -3.56 17.60
CA CYS A 75 -0.22 -4.79 18.00
C CYS A 75 0.68 -5.71 18.82
N THR A 76 1.97 -5.82 18.47
CA THR A 76 2.94 -6.62 19.23
C THR A 76 3.06 -6.11 20.66
N ILE A 77 3.15 -4.79 20.86
CA ILE A 77 3.20 -4.17 22.20
C ILE A 77 1.89 -4.42 22.95
N ARG A 78 0.73 -4.21 22.31
CA ARG A 78 -0.57 -4.49 22.95
C ARG A 78 -0.72 -5.96 23.35
N MET A 79 -0.25 -6.89 22.52
CA MET A 79 -0.27 -8.31 22.85
C MET A 79 0.63 -8.58 24.06
N LYS A 80 1.87 -8.08 24.07
CA LYS A 80 2.75 -8.19 25.25
C LYS A 80 2.06 -7.66 26.50
N ASN A 81 1.55 -6.42 26.46
CA ASN A 81 0.92 -5.77 27.61
C ASN A 81 -0.33 -6.51 28.11
N LYS A 82 -1.11 -7.15 27.22
CA LYS A 82 -2.24 -7.98 27.62
C LYS A 82 -1.83 -9.20 28.46
N TYR A 83 -0.63 -9.73 28.24
CA TYR A 83 -0.08 -10.86 29.00
C TYR A 83 0.69 -10.43 30.26
N TYR A 84 1.22 -9.19 30.31
CA TYR A 84 1.96 -8.63 31.46
C TYR A 84 1.07 -7.90 32.49
N HIS A 85 -0.21 -8.26 32.59
CA HIS A 85 -1.13 -7.57 33.51
C HIS A 85 -0.85 -7.80 35.02
N ASN A 86 0.24 -8.48 35.39
CA ASN A 86 0.62 -8.83 36.77
C ASN A 86 2.13 -8.74 37.06
N SER A 87 2.87 -7.81 36.45
CA SER A 87 4.19 -7.46 36.96
C SER A 87 4.41 -5.97 36.82
N GLU A 88 4.42 -5.32 37.98
CA GLU A 88 4.79 -3.92 38.18
C GLU A 88 6.00 -3.57 37.30
N VAL A 89 5.77 -2.68 36.33
CA VAL A 89 6.86 -2.08 35.58
C VAL A 89 7.50 -1.09 36.54
N LEU A 90 8.57 -1.51 37.22
CA LEU A 90 9.43 -0.60 37.96
C LEU A 90 10.15 0.28 36.94
N ASP A 91 9.82 1.56 36.93
CA ASP A 91 10.57 2.58 36.19
C ASP A 91 12.03 2.62 36.71
N PRO A 92 13.05 2.62 35.83
CA PRO A 92 14.41 2.88 36.27
C PRO A 92 14.55 4.37 36.62
N ALA A 93 14.84 4.63 37.91
CA ALA A 93 15.23 5.93 38.43
C ALA A 93 16.60 6.39 37.89
#